data_AF-H6ABW8-F1
#
_entry.id   AF-H6ABW8-F1
#
_cell.length_a   1.000
_cell.length_b   1.000
_cell.length_c   1.000
_cell.angle_alpha   90.00
_cell.angle_beta   90.00
_cell.angle_gamma   90.00
#
_symmetry.space_group_name_H-M   'P 1'
#
loop_
_entity.id
_entity.type
_entity.pdbx_description
1 polymer ?
#
loop_
_entity_poly.entity_id
_entity_poly.type
_entity_poly.pdbx_seq_one_letter_code
_entity_poly.pdbx_strand_id
1 'polypeptide(L)' 'GYHKVLGKGFIPTQPMIVKAKFFSHTAEEKIKKAGGACILVA' A
#
# COMPACT_ATOMS: atom_id res chain seq x y z
N GLY A 1 5.15 -2.49 15.07
CA GLY A 1 4.17 -1.63 14.39
C GLY A 1 4.86 -0.92 13.25
N TYR A 2 4.27 -0.95 12.05
CA TYR A 2 4.82 -0.25 10.88
C TYR A 2 4.07 1.05 10.67
N HIS A 3 4.81 2.14 10.53
CA HIS A 3 4.22 3.47 10.29
C HIS A 3 4.25 3.86 8.81
N LYS A 4 5.19 3.31 8.03
CA LYS A 4 5.41 3.66 6.62
C LYS A 4 5.46 2.42 5.74
N VAL A 5 4.65 2.40 4.68
CA VAL A 5 4.63 1.36 3.65
C VAL A 5 5.47 1.83 2.45
N LEU A 6 6.42 1.00 2.04
CA LEU A 6 7.30 1.26 0.91
C LEU A 6 6.98 0.31 -0.25
N GLY A 7 7.15 0.78 -1.47
CA GLY A 7 6.83 0.02 -2.69
C GLY A 7 7.91 -0.97 -3.15
N LYS A 8 8.79 -1.48 -2.26
CA LYS A 8 9.85 -2.44 -2.64
C LYS A 8 9.25 -3.84 -2.79
N GLY A 9 9.63 -4.56 -3.86
CA GLY A 9 9.17 -5.93 -4.11
C GLY A 9 7.92 -6.02 -5.01
N PHE A 10 7.33 -7.20 -5.04
CA PHE A 10 6.15 -7.55 -5.83
C PHE A 10 4.91 -7.55 -4.93
N ILE A 11 3.83 -6.92 -5.42
CA ILE A 11 2.51 -7.00 -4.77
C ILE A 11 1.71 -8.05 -5.54
N PRO A 12 1.10 -9.03 -4.86
CA PRO A 12 0.28 -10.04 -5.53
C PRO A 12 -0.90 -9.39 -6.26
N THR A 13 -1.37 -10.02 -7.33
CA THR A 13 -2.51 -9.56 -8.15
C THR A 13 -3.83 -9.52 -7.38
N GLN A 14 -3.87 -10.06 -6.16
CA GLN A 14 -5.06 -10.08 -5.34
C GLN A 14 -5.32 -8.71 -4.70
N PRO A 15 -6.55 -8.17 -4.81
CA PRO A 15 -6.88 -6.88 -4.23
C PRO A 15 -6.77 -6.93 -2.70
N MET A 16 -6.07 -5.94 -2.14
CA MET A 16 -5.79 -5.86 -0.70
C MET A 16 -5.96 -4.44 -0.18
N ILE A 17 -6.44 -4.32 1.06
CA ILE A 17 -6.60 -3.03 1.75
C ILE A 17 -5.48 -2.87 2.76
N VAL A 18 -4.71 -1.79 2.63
CA VAL A 18 -3.56 -1.52 3.52
C VAL A 18 -3.85 -0.29 4.37
N LYS A 19 -3.71 -0.42 5.70
CA LYS A 19 -3.88 0.67 6.67
C LYS A 19 -2.52 1.07 7.24
N ALA A 20 -2.08 2.30 7.00
CA ALA A 20 -0.83 2.83 7.57
C ALA A 20 -0.85 4.37 7.71
N LYS A 21 0.07 4.94 8.50
CA LYS A 21 0.21 6.40 8.62
C LYS A 21 0.78 7.05 7.36
N PHE A 22 1.77 6.39 6.75
CA PHE A 22 2.49 6.91 5.60
C PHE A 22 2.61 5.87 4.50
N PHE A 23 2.49 6.30 3.24
CA PHE A 23 2.74 5.49 2.06
C PHE A 23 3.76 6.19 1.17
N SER A 24 4.63 5.41 0.49
CA SER A 24 5.40 5.95 -0.63
C SER A 24 4.52 6.01 -1.88
N HIS A 25 4.82 6.95 -2.78
CA HIS A 25 4.10 7.07 -4.05
C HIS A 25 4.10 5.74 -4.84
N THR A 26 5.25 5.06 -4.88
CA THR A 26 5.41 3.74 -5.50
C THR A 26 4.59 2.64 -4.82
N ALA A 27 4.33 2.73 -3.51
CA ALA A 27 3.50 1.77 -2.80
C ALA A 27 2.02 1.96 -3.17
N GLU A 28 1.54 3.21 -3.15
CA GLU A 28 0.16 3.52 -3.51
C GLU A 28 -0.16 3.10 -4.94
N GLU A 29 0.74 3.39 -5.89
CA GLU A 29 0.55 2.97 -7.28
C GLU A 29 0.43 1.46 -7.41
N LYS A 30 1.30 0.70 -6.74
CA LYS A 30 1.27 -0.77 -6.81
C LYS A 30 0.01 -1.33 -6.15
N ILE A 31 -0.42 -0.77 -5.02
CA ILE A 31 -1.64 -1.21 -4.33
C ILE A 31 -2.87 -0.90 -5.20
N LYS A 32 -2.94 0.28 -5.82
CA LYS A 32 -4.01 0.64 -6.78
C LYS A 32 -3.99 -0.26 -8.02
N LYS A 33 -2.81 -0.55 -8.58
CA LYS A 33 -2.64 -1.48 -9.72
C LYS A 33 -3.08 -2.90 -9.40
N ALA A 34 -2.90 -3.36 -8.16
CA ALA A 34 -3.40 -4.64 -7.68
C ALA A 34 -4.92 -4.65 -7.40
N GLY A 35 -5.63 -3.53 -7.64
CA GLY A 35 -7.07 -3.40 -7.34
C GLY A 35 -7.37 -3.17 -5.85
N GLY A 36 -6.35 -2.81 -5.07
CA GLY A 36 -6.44 -2.55 -3.64
C GLY A 36 -6.71 -1.09 -3.28
N ALA A 37 -6.84 -0.83 -1.98
CA ALA A 37 -7.06 0.51 -1.43
C ALA A 37 -6.06 0.84 -0.32
N CYS A 38 -5.57 2.07 -0.30
CA CYS A 38 -4.72 2.60 0.77
C CYS A 38 -5.59 3.42 1.74
N ILE A 39 -5.55 3.09 3.01
CA ILE A 39 -6.27 3.79 4.08
C ILE A 39 -5.24 4.46 4.98
N LEU A 40 -5.31 5.79 5.06
CA LEU A 40 -4.52 6.57 6.00
C LEU A 40 -5.12 6.45 7.40
N VAL A 41 -4.32 6.02 8.36
CA VAL A 41 -4.68 5.99 9.78
C VAL A 41 -3.77 6.94 10.55
N ALA A 42 -4.29 7.57 11.60
CA ALA A 42 -3.61 8.63 12.36
C ALA A 42 -2.48 8.11 13.24
#